data_AF-A0AB39LK95-F1
#
_entry.id   AF-A0AB39LK95-F1
#
_cell.length_a   1.000
_cell.length_b   1.000
_cell.length_c   1.000
_cell.angle_alpha   90.00
_cell.angle_beta   90.00
_cell.angle_gamma   90.00
#
_symmetry.space_group_name_H-M   'P 1'
#
loop_
_entity.id
_entity.type
_entity.pdbx_description
1 polymer ?
#
loop_
_entity_poly.entity_id
_entity_poly.type
_entity_poly.pdbx_seq_one_letter_code
_entity_poly.pdbx_strand_id
1 'polypeptide(L)'
;MTTNDPVSRMVRAWTAFDGSLRSGSGFDERAYDALTAALRACAAEWARRDAVPRLGANVLVDLFPATEANAALYEGEAADRTLRAAYELHALAADCVALREGDG
;
A
#
# COMPACT_ATOMS: atom_id res chain seq x y z
N MET A 1 -14.49 13.67 -8.21
CA MET A 1 -13.14 13.09 -8.12
C MET A 1 -12.73 12.63 -9.50
N THR A 2 -11.78 13.32 -10.12
CA THR A 2 -11.19 12.85 -11.38
C THR A 2 -10.44 11.56 -11.08
N THR A 3 -10.64 10.54 -11.91
CA THR A 3 -10.12 9.17 -11.76
C THR A 3 -8.58 9.08 -11.70
N ASN A 4 -7.85 10.19 -11.70
CA ASN A 4 -6.41 10.26 -11.87
C ASN A 4 -5.65 10.84 -10.67
N ASP A 5 -6.30 11.14 -9.54
CA ASP A 5 -5.58 11.57 -8.32
C ASP A 5 -4.83 10.38 -7.67
N PRO A 6 -3.71 10.62 -6.97
CA PRO A 6 -2.89 9.55 -6.38
C PRO A 6 -3.65 8.65 -5.39
N VAL A 7 -4.61 9.18 -4.64
CA VAL A 7 -5.40 8.39 -3.68
C VAL A 7 -6.29 7.40 -4.42
N SER A 8 -6.98 7.85 -5.47
CA SER A 8 -7.80 6.96 -6.30
C SER A 8 -6.96 5.85 -6.96
N ARG A 9 -5.72 6.13 -7.35
CA ARG A 9 -4.80 5.10 -7.89
C ARG A 9 -4.40 4.10 -6.80
N MET A 10 -4.04 4.59 -5.62
CA MET A 10 -3.67 3.76 -4.47
C MET A 10 -4.80 2.81 -4.08
N VAL A 11 -6.04 3.29 -3.99
CA VAL A 11 -7.21 2.47 -3.65
C VAL A 11 -7.46 1.36 -4.68
N ARG A 12 -7.37 1.68 -5.98
CA ARG A 12 -7.55 0.68 -7.04
C ARG A 12 -6.44 -0.38 -7.01
N ALA A 13 -5.20 0.05 -6.86
CA ALA A 13 -4.06 -0.87 -6.79
C ALA A 13 -4.13 -1.76 -5.54
N TRP A 14 -4.51 -1.19 -4.39
CA TRP A 14 -4.75 -1.94 -3.17
C TRP A 14 -5.85 -2.99 -3.34
N THR A 15 -7.00 -2.59 -3.89
CA THR A 15 -8.13 -3.50 -4.11
C THR A 15 -7.76 -4.66 -5.03
N ALA A 16 -6.96 -4.41 -6.08
CA ALA A 16 -6.48 -5.44 -6.98
C ALA A 16 -5.49 -6.40 -6.29
N PHE A 17 -4.52 -5.86 -5.56
CA PHE A 17 -3.49 -6.66 -4.88
C PHE A 17 -4.07 -7.51 -3.75
N ASP A 18 -4.83 -6.90 -2.83
CA ASP A 18 -5.53 -7.64 -1.76
C ASP A 18 -6.49 -8.68 -2.34
N GLY A 19 -7.24 -8.33 -3.38
CA GLY A 19 -8.16 -9.25 -4.06
C GLY A 19 -7.44 -10.48 -4.61
N SER A 20 -6.27 -10.30 -5.23
CA SER A 20 -5.45 -11.42 -5.72
C SER A 20 -4.99 -12.32 -4.57
N LEU A 21 -4.47 -11.74 -3.50
CA LEU A 21 -3.97 -12.50 -2.35
C LEU A 21 -5.09 -13.27 -1.65
N ARG A 22 -6.19 -12.61 -1.31
CA ARG A 22 -7.32 -13.19 -0.57
C ARG A 22 -8.10 -14.24 -1.35
N SER A 23 -8.08 -14.16 -2.68
CA SER A 23 -8.71 -15.18 -3.55
C SER A 23 -7.84 -16.43 -3.75
N GLY A 24 -6.60 -16.43 -3.26
CA GLY A 24 -5.65 -17.51 -3.52
C GLY A 24 -5.07 -17.48 -4.94
N SER A 25 -5.27 -16.39 -5.70
CA SER A 25 -4.73 -16.25 -7.07
C SER A 25 -3.21 -16.05 -7.09
N GLY A 26 -2.60 -15.85 -5.92
CA GLY A 26 -1.17 -15.65 -5.76
C GLY A 26 -0.77 -14.18 -5.75
N PHE A 27 0.54 -13.97 -5.80
CA PHE A 27 1.16 -12.67 -5.75
C PHE A 27 1.11 -11.97 -7.12
N ASP A 28 0.18 -11.04 -7.31
CA ASP A 28 0.10 -10.23 -8.53
C ASP A 28 1.17 -9.14 -8.51
N GLU A 29 2.27 -9.36 -9.25
CA GLU A 29 3.36 -8.38 -9.36
C GLU A 29 2.92 -7.04 -9.93
N ARG A 30 2.02 -7.04 -10.90
CA ARG A 30 1.59 -5.80 -11.56
C ARG A 30 0.76 -4.96 -10.62
N ALA A 31 -0.13 -5.59 -9.86
CA ALA A 31 -0.90 -4.91 -8.83
C ALA A 31 0.00 -4.39 -7.70
N TYR A 32 0.98 -5.18 -7.29
CA TYR A 32 1.98 -4.78 -6.29
C TYR A 32 2.81 -3.57 -6.73
N ASP A 33 3.36 -3.60 -7.94
CA ASP A 33 4.15 -2.50 -8.50
C ASP A 33 3.31 -1.21 -8.63
N ALA A 34 2.06 -1.34 -9.07
CA ALA A 34 1.13 -0.22 -9.15
C ALA A 34 0.83 0.37 -7.76
N LEU A 35 0.70 -0.48 -6.74
CA LEU A 35 0.43 -0.06 -5.36
C LEU A 35 1.63 0.68 -4.77
N THR A 36 2.84 0.14 -4.89
CA THR A 36 4.05 0.79 -4.38
C THR A 36 4.32 2.13 -5.08
N ALA A 37 4.10 2.20 -6.40
CA ALA A 37 4.20 3.46 -7.14
C ALA A 37 3.17 4.50 -6.66
N ALA A 38 1.93 4.09 -6.39
CA ALA A 38 0.89 4.97 -5.89
C ALA A 38 1.20 5.47 -4.47
N LEU A 39 1.70 4.60 -3.58
CA LEU A 39 2.13 4.98 -2.23
C LEU A 39 3.26 6.02 -2.26
N ARG A 40 4.28 5.84 -3.11
CA ARG A 40 5.36 6.83 -3.28
C ARG A 40 4.83 8.17 -3.79
N ALA A 41 3.87 8.16 -4.72
CA ALA A 41 3.24 9.38 -5.22
C ALA A 41 2.42 10.09 -4.13
N CYS A 42 1.66 9.34 -3.34
CA CYS A 42 0.93 9.87 -2.17
C CYS A 42 1.90 10.47 -1.14
N ALA A 43 2.99 9.78 -0.81
CA ALA A 43 4.00 10.29 0.12
C ALA A 43 4.63 11.60 -0.36
N ALA A 44 4.93 11.74 -1.65
CA ALA A 44 5.42 12.98 -2.23
C ALA A 44 4.38 14.10 -2.20
N GLU A 45 3.11 13.81 -2.50
CA GLU A 45 2.03 14.80 -2.47
C GLU A 45 1.71 15.28 -1.05
N TRP A 46 1.73 14.37 -0.07
CA TRP A 46 1.36 14.64 1.31
C TRP A 46 2.52 15.17 2.15
N ALA A 47 3.76 15.11 1.65
CA ALA A 47 4.96 15.60 2.34
C ALA A 47 4.86 17.05 2.85
N ARG A 48 4.02 17.89 2.22
CA ARG A 48 3.80 19.30 2.58
C ARG A 48 2.36 19.60 2.99
N ARG A 49 1.59 18.58 3.38
CA ARG A 49 0.20 18.72 3.80
C ARG A 49 0.04 18.24 5.23
N ASP A 50 -0.75 18.97 6.01
CA ASP A 50 -1.06 18.61 7.40
C ASP A 50 -2.16 17.54 7.52
N ALA A 51 -2.70 17.09 6.39
CA ALA A 51 -3.80 16.13 6.36
C ALA A 51 -3.64 15.11 5.24
N VAL A 52 -3.85 13.84 5.61
CA VAL A 52 -4.02 12.73 4.68
C VAL A 52 -5.52 12.57 4.38
N PRO A 53 -5.93 12.41 3.12
CA PRO A 53 -7.32 12.11 2.77
C PRO A 53 -7.80 10.85 3.50
N ARG A 54 -9.00 10.89 4.09
CA ARG A 54 -9.59 9.77 4.86
C ARG A 54 -9.54 8.43 4.11
N LEU A 55 -9.84 8.45 2.81
CA LEU A 55 -9.79 7.24 1.99
C LEU A 55 -8.38 6.67 1.89
N GLY A 56 -7.37 7.55 1.84
CA GLY A 56 -5.98 7.12 1.87
C GLY A 56 -5.58 6.53 3.22
N ALA A 57 -5.94 7.20 4.32
CA ALA A 57 -5.69 6.70 5.67
C ALA A 57 -6.28 5.29 5.90
N ASN A 58 -7.51 5.04 5.42
CA ASN A 58 -8.14 3.73 5.48
C ASN A 58 -7.31 2.65 4.79
N VAL A 59 -6.74 2.94 3.61
CA VAL A 59 -5.86 1.98 2.93
C VAL A 59 -4.59 1.74 3.74
N LEU A 60 -3.95 2.81 4.23
CA LEU A 60 -2.66 2.70 4.94
C LEU A 60 -2.74 1.79 6.17
N VAL A 61 -3.83 1.87 6.94
CA VAL A 61 -4.00 1.04 8.15
C VAL A 61 -4.24 -0.43 7.84
N ASP A 62 -4.76 -0.74 6.65
CA ASP A 62 -5.08 -2.12 6.24
C ASP A 62 -3.88 -2.84 5.59
N LEU A 63 -2.96 -2.11 4.96
CA LEU A 63 -1.87 -2.67 4.13
C LEU A 63 -1.10 -3.80 4.82
N PHE A 64 -0.54 -3.53 6.00
CA PHE A 64 0.26 -4.51 6.73
C PHE A 64 -0.59 -5.69 7.24
N PRO A 65 -1.61 -5.49 8.10
CA PRO A 65 -2.32 -6.61 8.71
C PRO A 65 -3.04 -7.49 7.69
N ALA A 66 -3.61 -6.92 6.61
CA ALA A 66 -4.27 -7.73 5.59
C ALA A 66 -3.26 -8.52 4.73
N THR A 67 -2.14 -7.90 4.32
CA THR A 67 -1.11 -8.60 3.54
C THR A 67 -0.42 -9.69 4.36
N GLU A 68 -0.09 -9.41 5.62
CA GLU A 68 0.52 -10.37 6.53
C GLU A 68 -0.40 -11.57 6.80
N ALA A 69 -1.67 -11.32 7.11
CA ALA A 69 -2.65 -12.40 7.31
C ALA A 69 -2.83 -13.27 6.07
N ASN A 70 -2.81 -12.67 4.87
CA ASN A 70 -2.91 -13.41 3.62
C ASN A 70 -1.68 -14.30 3.33
N ALA A 71 -0.51 -14.04 3.94
CA ALA A 71 0.66 -14.89 3.75
C ALA A 71 0.42 -16.33 4.24
N ALA A 72 -0.46 -16.51 5.24
CA ALA A 72 -0.87 -17.82 5.76
C ALA A 72 -1.69 -18.67 4.77
N LEU A 73 -2.14 -18.09 3.65
CA LEU A 73 -2.82 -18.82 2.57
C LEU A 73 -1.84 -19.52 1.62
N TYR A 74 -0.55 -19.23 1.74
CA TYR A 74 0.50 -19.71 0.85
C TYR A 74 1.54 -20.51 1.63
N GLU A 75 2.41 -21.23 0.90
CA GLU A 75 3.51 -22.00 1.48
C GLU A 75 4.85 -21.64 0.82
N GLY A 76 5.94 -21.89 1.55
CA GLY A 76 7.31 -21.71 1.06
C GLY A 76 7.59 -20.30 0.55
N GLU A 77 8.23 -20.20 -0.62
CA GLU A 77 8.65 -18.93 -1.21
C GLU A 77 7.50 -17.94 -1.44
N ALA A 78 6.29 -18.43 -1.72
CA ALA A 78 5.12 -17.57 -1.94
C ALA A 78 4.63 -16.92 -0.62
N ALA A 79 4.68 -17.66 0.49
CA ALA A 79 4.39 -17.12 1.81
C ALA A 79 5.44 -16.08 2.22
N ASP A 80 6.73 -16.43 2.08
CA ASP A 80 7.86 -15.55 2.42
C ASP A 80 7.82 -14.25 1.61
N ARG A 81 7.48 -14.35 0.32
CA ARG A 81 7.31 -13.19 -0.57
C ARG A 81 6.16 -12.30 -0.13
N THR A 82 5.02 -12.89 0.22
CA THR A 82 3.85 -12.13 0.70
C THR A 82 4.15 -11.42 2.02
N LEU A 83 4.83 -12.10 2.94
CA LEU A 83 5.26 -11.51 4.20
C LEU A 83 6.26 -10.36 4.00
N ARG A 84 7.25 -10.54 3.11
CA ARG A 84 8.19 -9.47 2.75
C ARG A 84 7.46 -8.25 2.19
N ALA A 85 6.50 -8.47 1.29
CA ALA A 85 5.68 -7.40 0.74
C ALA A 85 4.89 -6.65 1.81
N ALA A 86 4.38 -7.33 2.84
CA ALA A 86 3.70 -6.67 3.97
C ALA A 86 4.63 -5.65 4.65
N TYR A 87 5.87 -6.04 4.96
CA TYR A 87 6.85 -5.13 5.57
C TYR A 87 7.27 -3.98 4.63
N GLU A 88 7.45 -4.25 3.34
CA GLU A 88 7.74 -3.20 2.36
C GLU A 88 6.59 -2.18 2.23
N LEU A 89 5.35 -2.66 2.19
CA LEU A 89 4.15 -1.82 2.18
C LEU A 89 4.02 -1.02 3.48
N HIS A 90 4.36 -1.59 4.62
CA HIS A 90 4.38 -0.88 5.90
C HIS A 90 5.39 0.27 5.91
N ALA A 91 6.60 0.05 5.39
CA ALA A 91 7.60 1.11 5.25
C ALA A 91 7.11 2.25 4.35
N LEU A 92 6.52 1.91 3.19
CA LEU A 92 5.96 2.91 2.28
C LEU A 92 4.75 3.65 2.89
N ALA A 93 3.94 2.97 3.71
CA ALA A 93 2.85 3.59 4.44
C ALA A 93 3.36 4.57 5.50
N ALA A 94 4.46 4.24 6.19
CA ALA A 94 5.11 5.15 7.12
C ALA A 94 5.62 6.42 6.41
N ASP A 95 6.20 6.30 5.21
CA ASP A 95 6.64 7.45 4.41
C ASP A 95 5.50 8.41 4.03
N CYS A 96 4.27 7.89 3.89
CA CYS A 96 3.09 8.68 3.59
C CYS A 96 2.67 9.62 4.73
N VAL A 97 3.03 9.29 5.97
CA VAL A 97 2.65 10.02 7.19
C VAL A 97 3.85 10.52 7.97
N ALA A 98 5.05 10.41 7.40
CA ALA A 98 6.28 10.81 8.05
C ALA A 98 6.24 12.32 8.39
N LEU A 99 6.49 12.63 9.66
CA LEU A 99 6.72 14.00 10.09
C LEU A 99 8.08 14.43 9.53
N ARG A 100 8.04 15.30 8.53
CA ARG A 100 9.23 15.98 8.04
C ARG A 100 9.34 17.27 8.82
N GLU A 101 10.33 17.37 9.70
CA GLU A 101 10.69 18.67 10.27
C GLU A 101 10.96 19.61 9.09
N GLY A 102 10.20 20.70 9.00
CA GLY A 102 10.47 21.72 8.01
C GLY A 102 11.84 22.32 8.29
N ASP A 103 12.65 22.51 7.24
CA ASP A 103 13.68 23.53 7.27
C ASP A 103 12.98 24.83 7.68
N GLY A 104 13.25 25.28 8.91
CA GLY A 104 12.70 26.51 9.49
C GLY A 104 13.12 27.76 8.75
#